data_AF-A0A0M3HIK4-F1
#
_entry.id   AF-A0A0M3HIK4-F1
#
_cell.length_a   1.000
_cell.length_b   1.000
_cell.length_c   1.000
_cell.angle_alpha   90.00
_cell.angle_beta   90.00
_cell.angle_gamma   90.00
#
_symmetry.space_group_name_H-M   'P 1'
#
loop_
_entity.id
_entity.type
_entity.pdbx_description
1 polymer ?
#
loop_
_entity_poly.entity_id
_entity_poly.type
_entity_poly.pdbx_seq_one_letter_code
_entity_poly.pdbx_strand_id
1 'polypeptide(L)'
;MENDNPKTEVVLMLNVGSDLLSVNDTHCTDFHLRLQLFVIEWLNLPDDERPSLIQVYLEEPDLAGHEGGPDSQMVRTAMITVDGITNYFTTRLLEEGLMGCINLVIVSDHGMQTINSSRAVIMEEILPQPFNEALFTGAIAHI
;
A
#
# COMPACT_ATOMS: atom_id res chain seq x y z
N MET A 1 -18.40 -26.97 -28.60
CA MET A 1 -18.78 -25.68 -28.00
C MET A 1 -17.73 -25.43 -26.95
N GLU A 2 -16.82 -24.52 -27.25
CA GLU A 2 -15.77 -24.09 -26.34
C GLU A 2 -16.49 -23.33 -25.21
N ASN A 3 -16.39 -23.84 -23.98
CA ASN A 3 -16.91 -23.13 -22.81
C ASN A 3 -16.06 -21.87 -22.65
N ASP A 4 -16.54 -20.77 -23.18
CA ASP A 4 -16.05 -19.42 -22.91
C ASP A 4 -16.48 -19.06 -21.50
N ASN A 5 -15.88 -19.73 -20.52
CA ASN A 5 -16.03 -19.37 -19.12
C ASN A 5 -15.35 -18.00 -19.00
N PRO A 6 -16.07 -16.92 -18.67
CA PRO A 6 -15.50 -15.59 -18.65
C PRO A 6 -14.27 -15.63 -17.74
N LYS A 7 -13.10 -15.33 -18.31
CA LYS A 7 -11.87 -15.22 -17.52
C LYS A 7 -12.17 -14.20 -16.43
N THR A 8 -12.32 -14.67 -15.19
CA THR A 8 -12.52 -13.79 -14.04
C THR A 8 -11.35 -12.83 -14.01
N GLU A 9 -11.59 -11.57 -14.37
CA GLU A 9 -10.56 -10.53 -14.38
C GLU A 9 -10.22 -10.18 -12.94
N VAL A 10 -9.28 -10.91 -12.34
CA VAL A 10 -8.81 -10.57 -11.01
C VAL A 10 -7.91 -9.37 -11.12
N VAL A 11 -8.39 -8.21 -10.65
CA VAL A 11 -7.54 -7.05 -10.45
C VAL A 11 -6.82 -7.24 -9.13
N LEU A 12 -5.48 -7.27 -9.16
CA LEU A 12 -4.68 -7.14 -7.95
C LEU A 12 -4.18 -5.71 -7.85
N MET A 13 -4.59 -4.99 -6.81
CA MET A 13 -4.04 -3.67 -6.48
C MET A 13 -3.02 -3.83 -5.38
N LEU A 14 -1.74 -3.61 -5.69
CA LEU A 14 -0.69 -3.43 -4.69
C LEU A 14 -0.59 -1.94 -4.40
N ASN A 15 -1.03 -1.51 -3.21
CA ASN A 15 -0.88 -0.13 -2.77
C ASN A 15 0.31 -0.03 -1.80
N VAL A 16 1.23 0.88 -2.11
CA VAL A 16 2.39 1.23 -1.28
C VAL A 16 2.17 2.62 -0.68
N GLY A 17 2.11 2.75 0.64
CA GLY A 17 1.73 3.98 1.34
C GLY A 17 1.55 3.77 2.85
N SER A 18 1.11 4.79 3.61
CA SER A 18 0.42 4.55 4.90
C SER A 18 -1.01 5.06 4.86
N ASP A 19 -1.95 4.24 5.34
CA ASP A 19 -3.32 4.65 5.62
C ASP A 19 -3.49 4.69 7.14
N LEU A 20 -4.01 5.82 7.63
CA LEU A 20 -4.14 6.17 9.05
C LEU A 20 -5.28 5.39 9.74
N LEU A 21 -5.49 4.12 9.39
CA LEU A 21 -6.36 3.19 10.07
C LEU A 21 -5.58 1.92 10.38
N SER A 22 -4.79 1.99 11.45
CA SER A 22 -4.35 0.81 12.16
C SER A 22 -5.60 0.06 12.66
N VAL A 23 -6.07 -0.93 11.90
CA VAL A 23 -6.77 -2.04 12.54
C VAL A 23 -5.71 -2.68 13.42
N ASN A 24 -6.00 -2.73 14.71
CA ASN A 24 -5.12 -3.22 15.76
C ASN A 24 -4.77 -4.69 15.52
N ASP A 25 -3.81 -4.94 14.64
CA ASP A 25 -3.30 -6.28 14.35
C ASP A 25 -1.86 -6.33 14.83
N THR A 26 -1.70 -6.82 16.06
CA THR A 26 -0.43 -7.15 16.74
C THR A 26 0.40 -8.24 16.04
N HIS A 27 0.21 -8.41 14.74
CA HIS A 27 0.92 -9.34 13.90
C HIS A 27 1.50 -8.60 12.69
N CYS A 28 2.72 -8.08 12.87
CA CYS A 28 3.72 -7.99 11.81
C CYS A 28 3.93 -9.41 11.25
N THR A 29 2.98 -9.85 10.43
CA THR A 29 3.11 -11.03 9.59
C THR A 29 4.08 -10.64 8.48
N ASP A 30 5.08 -11.49 8.25
CA ASP A 30 6.01 -11.36 7.14
C ASP A 30 5.22 -11.08 5.84
N PHE A 31 5.58 -10.02 5.12
CA PHE A 31 4.92 -9.63 3.86
C PHE A 31 4.91 -10.76 2.83
N HIS A 32 5.94 -11.61 2.85
CA HIS A 32 5.98 -12.82 2.03
C HIS A 32 4.83 -13.77 2.38
N LEU A 33 4.48 -13.86 3.67
CA LEU A 33 3.40 -14.70 4.18
C LEU A 33 2.03 -14.18 3.71
N ARG A 34 1.81 -12.86 3.72
CA ARG A 34 0.53 -12.26 3.30
C ARG A 34 0.25 -12.50 1.81
N LEU A 35 1.25 -12.29 0.96
CA LEU A 35 1.10 -12.47 -0.49
C LEU A 35 1.03 -13.94 -0.91
N GLN A 36 1.86 -14.79 -0.29
CA GLN A 36 1.91 -16.21 -0.65
C GLN A 36 0.68 -16.97 -0.15
N LEU A 37 0.28 -16.79 1.11
CA LEU A 37 -0.81 -17.58 1.69
C LEU A 37 -2.18 -17.11 1.19
N PHE A 38 -2.49 -15.81 1.21
CA PHE A 38 -3.87 -15.40 0.96
C PHE A 38 -4.19 -15.23 -0.53
N VAL A 39 -3.32 -14.55 -1.30
CA VAL A 39 -3.66 -14.20 -2.68
C VAL A 39 -3.64 -15.41 -3.59
N ILE A 40 -2.59 -16.23 -3.55
CA ILE A 40 -2.47 -17.40 -4.42
C ILE A 40 -3.52 -18.46 -4.07
N GLU A 41 -3.82 -18.66 -2.78
CA GLU A 41 -4.91 -19.57 -2.38
C GLU A 41 -6.26 -19.08 -2.89
N TRP A 42 -6.57 -17.78 -2.76
CA TRP A 42 -7.81 -17.22 -3.31
C TRP A 42 -7.90 -17.36 -4.83
N LEU A 43 -6.79 -17.15 -5.55
CA LEU A 43 -6.75 -17.33 -7.01
C LEU A 43 -6.96 -18.79 -7.45
N ASN A 44 -6.70 -19.76 -6.57
CA ASN A 44 -6.89 -21.18 -6.83
C ASN A 44 -8.27 -21.71 -6.36
N LEU A 45 -9.12 -20.88 -5.75
CA LEU A 45 -10.47 -21.27 -5.39
C LEU A 45 -11.30 -21.66 -6.63
N PRO A 46 -12.32 -22.53 -6.47
CA PRO A 46 -13.33 -22.78 -7.50
C PRO A 46 -13.92 -21.47 -8.05
N ASP A 47 -14.33 -21.47 -9.33
CA ASP A 47 -14.75 -20.24 -10.03
C ASP A 47 -15.92 -19.51 -9.33
N ASP A 48 -16.79 -20.24 -8.63
CA ASP A 48 -17.93 -19.71 -7.87
C ASP A 48 -17.56 -19.15 -6.49
N GLU A 49 -16.35 -19.44 -6.00
CA GLU A 49 -15.81 -18.95 -4.72
C GLU A 49 -14.66 -17.94 -4.92
N ARG A 50 -14.09 -17.86 -6.12
CA ARG A 50 -12.93 -17.03 -6.44
C ARG A 50 -13.27 -15.54 -6.49
N PRO A 51 -12.63 -14.68 -5.68
CA PRO A 51 -12.84 -13.23 -5.76
C PRO A 51 -12.43 -12.67 -7.13
N SER A 52 -13.25 -11.77 -7.69
CA SER A 52 -12.93 -11.04 -8.92
C SER A 52 -12.08 -9.79 -8.69
N LEU A 53 -11.88 -9.38 -7.45
CA LEU A 53 -11.02 -8.25 -7.08
C LEU A 53 -10.28 -8.62 -5.80
N ILE A 54 -8.96 -8.50 -5.82
CA ILE A 54 -8.10 -8.71 -4.65
C ILE A 54 -7.29 -7.43 -4.45
N GLN A 55 -7.21 -6.92 -3.23
CA GLN A 55 -6.39 -5.76 -2.91
C GLN A 55 -5.40 -6.13 -1.82
N VAL A 56 -4.15 -5.77 -2.01
CA VAL A 56 -3.08 -5.98 -1.04
C VAL A 56 -2.35 -4.67 -0.80
N TYR A 57 -2.03 -4.44 0.45
CA TYR A 57 -1.40 -3.21 0.92
C TYR A 57 -0.04 -3.52 1.52
N LEU A 58 0.96 -2.70 1.20
CA LEU A 58 2.29 -2.72 1.81
C LEU A 58 2.55 -1.33 2.41
N GLU A 59 2.91 -1.29 3.69
CA GLU A 59 3.15 -0.03 4.42
C GLU A 59 4.45 0.67 3.98
N GLU A 60 5.37 -0.06 3.36
CA GLU A 60 6.62 0.48 2.82
C GLU A 60 6.44 0.92 1.36
N PRO A 61 7.11 2.00 0.92
CA PRO A 61 8.23 2.70 1.58
C PRO A 61 7.82 3.89 2.47
N ASP A 62 6.53 4.03 2.79
CA ASP A 62 6.01 5.23 3.44
C ASP A 62 6.52 5.41 4.87
N LEU A 63 6.50 4.32 5.66
CA LEU A 63 7.03 4.32 7.02
C LEU A 63 8.51 4.75 7.05
N ALA A 64 9.35 4.16 6.19
CA ALA A 64 10.75 4.57 6.07
C ALA A 64 10.90 6.03 5.60
N GLY A 65 9.98 6.51 4.76
CA GLY A 65 9.90 7.89 4.30
C GLY A 65 9.60 8.87 5.43
N HIS A 66 8.67 8.54 6.34
CA HIS A 66 8.36 9.34 7.51
C HIS A 66 9.51 9.38 8.52
N GLU A 67 10.20 8.27 8.75
CA GLU A 67 11.29 8.19 9.72
C GLU A 67 12.59 8.84 9.22
N GLY A 68 12.94 8.60 7.95
CA GLY A 68 14.24 9.01 7.39
C GLY A 68 14.19 10.18 6.41
N GLY A 69 13.02 10.50 5.88
CA GLY A 69 12.87 11.35 4.69
C GLY A 69 13.03 10.56 3.39
N PRO A 70 12.49 11.10 2.27
CA PRO A 70 12.41 10.39 0.98
C PRO A 70 13.77 10.01 0.38
N ASP A 71 14.84 10.76 0.68
CA ASP A 71 16.18 10.53 0.12
C ASP A 71 17.07 9.62 1.01
N SER A 72 16.51 9.06 2.09
CA SER A 72 17.25 8.33 3.10
C SER A 72 17.69 6.92 2.69
N GLN A 73 18.70 6.38 3.39
CA GLN A 73 19.10 4.98 3.24
C GLN A 73 18.00 4.01 3.72
N MET A 74 17.12 4.45 4.61
CA MET A 74 15.97 3.66 5.08
C MET A 74 14.99 3.42 3.94
N VAL A 75 14.59 4.48 3.24
CA VAL A 75 13.73 4.38 2.04
C VAL A 75 14.38 3.50 0.98
N ARG A 76 15.69 3.65 0.73
CA ARG A 76 16.40 2.76 -0.22
C ARG A 76 16.32 1.29 0.18
N THR A 77 16.42 0.99 1.46
CA THR A 77 16.35 -0.39 1.98
C THR A 77 14.93 -0.93 1.88
N ALA A 78 13.93 -0.13 2.27
CA ALA A 78 12.51 -0.47 2.15
C ALA A 78 12.11 -0.75 0.69
N MET A 79 12.56 0.08 -0.25
CA MET A 79 12.33 -0.11 -1.68
C MET A 79 12.90 -1.44 -2.21
N ILE A 80 14.11 -1.83 -1.77
CA ILE A 80 14.69 -3.14 -2.13
C ILE A 80 13.83 -4.28 -1.59
N THR A 81 13.31 -4.16 -0.37
CA THR A 81 12.40 -5.15 0.22
C THR A 81 11.09 -5.25 -0.56
N VAL A 82 10.44 -4.12 -0.89
CA VAL A 82 9.19 -4.10 -1.68
C VAL A 82 9.40 -4.67 -3.09
N ASP A 83 10.52 -4.33 -3.74
CA ASP A 83 10.89 -4.89 -5.04
C ASP A 83 11.09 -6.41 -4.95
N GLY A 84 11.81 -6.89 -3.93
CA GLY A 84 12.02 -8.33 -3.70
C GLY A 84 10.71 -9.09 -3.47
N ILE A 85 9.80 -8.52 -2.69
CA ILE A 85 8.46 -9.08 -2.44
C ILE A 85 7.64 -9.12 -3.74
N THR A 86 7.67 -8.05 -4.52
CA THR A 86 6.97 -7.96 -5.82
C THR A 86 7.51 -8.99 -6.81
N ASN A 87 8.84 -9.14 -6.89
CA ASN A 87 9.50 -10.14 -7.72
C ASN A 87 9.14 -11.56 -7.28
N TYR A 88 9.15 -11.85 -5.98
CA TYR A 88 8.73 -13.14 -5.45
C TYR A 88 7.28 -13.47 -5.86
N PHE A 89 6.36 -12.54 -5.62
CA PHE A 89 4.94 -12.74 -5.91
C PHE A 89 4.66 -12.94 -7.41
N THR A 90 5.24 -12.10 -8.27
CA THR A 90 5.11 -12.23 -9.73
C THR A 90 5.73 -13.51 -10.26
N THR A 91 6.86 -13.95 -9.69
CA THR A 91 7.48 -15.25 -10.01
C THR A 91 6.52 -16.39 -9.67
N ARG A 92 5.91 -16.39 -8.48
CA ARG A 92 4.93 -17.40 -8.09
C ARG A 92 3.72 -17.43 -9.03
N LEU A 93 3.18 -16.28 -9.41
CA LEU A 93 2.07 -16.21 -10.37
C LEU A 93 2.43 -16.82 -11.73
N LEU A 94 3.68 -16.66 -12.18
CA LEU A 94 4.18 -17.28 -13.41
C LEU A 94 4.32 -18.79 -13.25
N GLU A 95 4.87 -19.26 -12.13
CA GLU A 95 5.04 -20.69 -11.82
C GLU A 95 3.70 -21.44 -11.74
N GLU A 96 2.67 -20.81 -11.17
CA GLU A 96 1.31 -21.37 -11.07
C GLU A 96 0.50 -21.19 -12.37
N GLY A 97 1.05 -20.54 -13.40
CA GLY A 97 0.36 -20.28 -14.67
C GLY A 97 -0.79 -19.26 -14.59
N LEU A 98 -0.84 -18.46 -13.52
CA LEU A 98 -1.92 -17.50 -13.23
C LEU A 98 -1.72 -16.14 -13.91
N MET A 99 -0.48 -15.78 -14.27
CA MET A 99 -0.16 -14.44 -14.82
C MET A 99 -0.94 -14.09 -16.09
N GLY A 100 -1.33 -15.09 -16.90
CA GLY A 100 -2.14 -14.88 -18.11
C GLY A 100 -3.65 -14.75 -17.86
N CYS A 101 -4.09 -14.88 -16.61
CA CYS A 101 -5.49 -14.93 -16.19
C CYS A 101 -5.89 -13.76 -15.28
N ILE A 102 -4.95 -12.88 -14.92
CA ILE A 102 -5.18 -11.75 -14.02
C ILE A 102 -4.79 -10.42 -14.67
N ASN A 103 -5.32 -9.33 -14.15
CA ASN A 103 -4.87 -7.98 -14.45
C ASN A 103 -4.13 -7.43 -13.22
N LEU A 104 -2.79 -7.41 -13.26
CA LEU A 104 -1.99 -6.89 -12.15
C LEU A 104 -1.82 -5.37 -12.28
N VAL A 105 -2.22 -4.63 -11.24
CA VAL A 105 -2.09 -3.17 -11.15
C VAL A 105 -1.27 -2.81 -9.90
N ILE A 106 -0.11 -2.20 -10.10
CA ILE A 106 0.76 -1.73 -9.01
C ILE A 106 0.66 -0.21 -8.95
N VAL A 107 0.32 0.32 -7.78
CA VAL A 107 0.01 1.73 -7.56
C VAL A 107 0.53 2.18 -6.20
N SER A 108 0.53 3.48 -6.00
CA SER A 108 0.78 4.13 -4.71
C SER A 108 -0.32 5.16 -4.49
N ASP A 109 -0.70 5.34 -3.24
CA ASP A 109 -1.67 6.35 -2.83
C ASP A 109 -1.11 7.78 -2.97
N HIS A 110 0.17 7.98 -2.64
CA HIS A 110 0.82 9.29 -2.71
C HIS A 110 2.36 9.23 -2.80
N GLY A 111 2.98 10.41 -2.95
CA GLY A 111 4.43 10.57 -2.83
C GLY A 111 4.88 10.95 -1.42
N MET A 112 6.18 11.16 -1.23
CA MET A 112 6.77 11.61 0.03
C MET A 112 7.61 12.87 -0.18
N GLN A 113 7.65 13.77 0.82
CA GLN A 113 8.44 15.01 0.77
C GLN A 113 9.12 15.28 2.12
N THR A 114 10.35 15.80 2.05
CA THR A 114 11.09 16.27 3.23
C THR A 114 10.42 17.51 3.84
N ILE A 115 10.14 17.45 5.14
CA ILE A 115 9.63 18.60 5.89
C ILE A 115 10.80 19.42 6.43
N ASN A 116 10.77 20.74 6.20
CA ASN A 116 11.70 21.69 6.78
C ASN A 116 10.97 22.58 7.79
N SER A 117 11.30 22.44 9.08
CA SER A 117 10.66 23.17 10.18
C SER A 117 10.82 24.69 10.08
N SER A 118 11.86 25.20 9.40
CA SER A 118 12.03 26.64 9.16
C SER A 118 10.99 27.23 8.20
N ARG A 119 10.21 26.38 7.50
CA ARG A 119 9.12 26.77 6.61
C ARG A 119 7.74 26.51 7.22
N ALA A 120 7.67 26.15 8.51
CA ALA A 120 6.41 25.92 9.19
C ALA A 120 5.66 27.24 9.42
N VAL A 121 4.33 27.20 9.27
CA VAL A 121 3.43 28.28 9.68
C VAL A 121 2.86 27.93 11.05
N ILE A 122 3.11 28.77 12.05
CA ILE A 122 2.66 28.54 13.43
C ILE A 122 1.31 29.22 13.63
N MET A 123 0.23 28.44 13.60
CA MET A 123 -1.14 28.97 13.64
C MET A 123 -1.45 29.74 14.94
N GLU A 124 -0.84 29.37 16.07
CA GLU A 124 -1.01 30.06 17.35
C GLU A 124 -0.54 31.53 17.30
N GLU A 125 0.45 31.84 16.45
CA GLU A 125 0.94 33.21 16.26
C GLU A 125 -0.01 34.08 15.41
N ILE A 126 -0.96 33.46 14.71
CA ILE A 126 -1.85 34.11 13.73
C ILE A 126 -3.29 34.17 14.26
N LEU A 127 -3.75 33.11 14.91
CA LEU A 127 -5.15 32.96 15.34
C LEU A 127 -5.44 33.74 16.63
N PRO A 128 -6.65 34.32 16.77
CA PRO A 128 -7.06 35.02 17.98
C PRO A 128 -7.14 34.06 19.17
N GLN A 129 -6.80 34.55 20.36
CA GLN A 129 -6.86 33.78 21.60
C GLN A 129 -7.99 34.29 22.51
N PRO A 130 -8.92 33.42 22.96
CA PRO A 130 -8.97 31.97 22.71
C PRO A 130 -9.48 31.62 21.30
N PHE A 131 -8.92 30.59 20.70
CA PHE A 131 -9.43 29.95 19.49
C PHE A 131 -10.34 28.78 19.86
N ASN A 132 -11.59 28.76 19.35
CA ASN A 132 -12.63 27.82 19.78
C ASN A 132 -13.09 26.86 18.66
N GLU A 133 -12.36 26.76 17.56
CA GLU A 133 -12.65 25.86 16.44
C GLU A 133 -11.60 24.74 16.36
N ALA A 134 -11.89 23.70 15.58
CA ALA A 134 -10.93 22.63 15.34
C ALA A 134 -9.85 23.10 14.35
N LEU A 135 -8.61 22.66 14.54
CA LEU A 135 -7.51 22.90 13.61
C LEU A 135 -6.88 21.57 13.22
N PHE A 136 -6.96 21.23 11.94
CA PHE A 136 -6.22 20.12 11.35
C PHE A 136 -4.92 20.67 10.76
N THR A 137 -3.78 20.26 11.32
CA THR A 137 -2.45 20.73 10.90
C THR A 137 -1.81 19.78 9.89
N GLY A 138 -0.85 20.28 9.13
CA GLY A 138 -0.05 19.47 8.20
C GLY A 138 0.14 20.19 6.87
N ALA A 139 0.49 19.43 5.83
CA ALA A 139 0.67 19.97 4.48
C ALA A 139 -0.64 20.50 3.86
N ILE A 140 -1.79 19.95 4.29
CA ILE A 140 -3.13 20.38 3.89
C ILE A 140 -3.90 20.71 5.17
N ALA A 141 -3.75 21.95 5.64
CA ALA A 141 -4.38 22.40 6.88
C ALA A 141 -5.84 22.84 6.66
N HIS A 142 -6.70 22.56 7.63
CA HIS A 142 -8.11 22.95 7.63
C HIS A 142 -8.51 23.54 8.99
N ILE A 143 -9.36 24.57 8.93
CA ILE A 143 -10.10 25.16 10.05
C ILE A 143 -11.59 24.95 9.75
#